data_AF-A0A7C6Z0B4-F1
#
_entry.id   AF-A0A7C6Z0B4-F1
#
_cell.length_a   1.000
_cell.length_b   1.000
_cell.length_c   1.000
_cell.angle_alpha   90.00
_cell.angle_beta   90.00
_cell.angle_gamma   90.00
#
_symmetry.space_group_name_H-M   'P 1'
#
loop_
_entity.id
_entity.type
_entity.pdbx_description
1 polymer ?
#
loop_
_entity_poly.entity_id
_entity_poly.type
_entity_poly.pdbx_seq_one_letter_code
_entity_poly.pdbx_strand_id
1 'polypeptide(L)'
;MIKRNKLNRVFVVFIIFCLFVSIITFSGCSTQLMDTSSKITAPEIKSVPFQGRWEIEKSLFFDDTLQIEEPANQWVGTIVELGKSSLFIGEDYWNDINYRIRRVSAEEYFLHRAKGSLEKLGLESGEIFVVSISSQGKFLYEFLDINKDEAIINIEDRYFYMKKLSEQVSDNHKEQNGEKLSSRADRTYEQRENGTSGILLGLRKPVKLNNTNMDTIENSFQKFVYRTLWISSKDFKLQP
;
A
#
# COMPACT_ATOMS: atom_id res chain seq x y z
N MET A 1 -37.33 -50.84 -54.13
CA MET A 1 -36.29 -49.77 -54.04
C MET A 1 -36.80 -48.43 -53.47
N ILE A 2 -38.00 -48.33 -52.86
CA ILE A 2 -38.63 -47.05 -52.45
C ILE A 2 -38.48 -46.71 -50.94
N LYS A 3 -38.16 -47.70 -50.09
CA LYS A 3 -38.15 -47.52 -48.62
C LYS A 3 -36.96 -46.71 -48.07
N ARG A 4 -35.82 -46.74 -48.76
CA ARG A 4 -34.55 -46.11 -48.33
C ARG A 4 -34.58 -44.57 -48.43
N ASN A 5 -35.32 -44.01 -49.39
CA ASN A 5 -35.49 -42.55 -49.53
C ASN A 5 -36.42 -41.94 -48.48
N LYS A 6 -37.42 -42.69 -47.98
CA LYS A 6 -38.29 -42.21 -46.89
C LYS A 6 -37.55 -42.18 -45.56
N LEU A 7 -36.72 -43.19 -45.26
CA LEU A 7 -35.94 -43.23 -44.03
C LEU A 7 -34.90 -42.10 -43.96
N ASN A 8 -34.23 -41.79 -45.07
CA ASN A 8 -33.32 -40.65 -45.15
C ASN A 8 -34.04 -39.31 -45.02
N ARG A 9 -35.25 -39.17 -45.57
CA ARG A 9 -36.06 -37.95 -45.39
C ARG A 9 -36.52 -37.76 -43.94
N VAL A 10 -36.96 -38.82 -43.27
CA VAL A 10 -37.34 -38.78 -41.85
C VAL A 10 -36.13 -38.45 -40.97
N PHE A 11 -34.97 -39.04 -41.27
CA PHE A 11 -33.72 -38.76 -40.56
C PHE A 11 -33.26 -37.30 -40.76
N VAL A 12 -33.36 -36.77 -41.98
CA VAL A 12 -33.03 -35.36 -42.27
C VAL A 12 -34.00 -34.41 -41.56
N VAL A 13 -35.30 -34.71 -41.54
CA VAL A 13 -36.30 -33.92 -40.80
C VAL A 13 -36.01 -33.95 -39.29
N PHE A 14 -35.62 -35.10 -38.75
CA PHE A 14 -35.24 -35.22 -37.34
C PHE A 14 -33.99 -34.41 -36.99
N ILE A 15 -32.96 -34.42 -37.85
CA ILE A 15 -31.77 -33.59 -37.68
C ILE A 15 -32.12 -32.09 -37.72
N ILE A 16 -32.94 -31.66 -38.67
CA ILE A 16 -33.37 -30.25 -38.78
C ILE A 16 -34.14 -29.84 -37.52
N PHE A 17 -35.00 -30.71 -36.99
CA PHE A 17 -35.72 -30.47 -35.76
C PHE A 17 -34.80 -30.33 -34.54
N CYS A 18 -33.82 -31.24 -34.37
CA CYS A 18 -32.81 -31.13 -33.30
C CYS A 18 -31.99 -29.84 -33.42
N LEU A 19 -31.65 -29.43 -34.65
CA LEU A 19 -30.87 -28.22 -34.90
C LEU A 19 -31.70 -26.96 -34.57
N PHE A 20 -33.00 -26.97 -34.89
CA PHE A 20 -33.92 -25.89 -34.51
C PHE A 20 -34.10 -25.77 -32.99
N VAL A 21 -34.23 -26.90 -32.28
CA VAL A 21 -34.31 -26.92 -30.81
C VAL A 21 -33.03 -26.39 -30.16
N SER A 22 -31.86 -26.74 -30.71
CA SER A 22 -30.56 -26.25 -30.23
C SER A 22 -30.45 -24.72 -30.32
N ILE A 23 -30.90 -24.11 -31.42
CA ILE A 23 -30.88 -22.66 -31.62
C ILE A 23 -31.71 -21.93 -30.55
N ILE A 24 -32.86 -22.49 -30.14
CA ILE A 24 -33.72 -21.88 -29.12
C ILE A 24 -33.05 -21.93 -27.75
N THR A 25 -32.36 -23.03 -27.42
CA THR A 25 -31.69 -23.21 -26.12
C THR A 25 -30.38 -22.43 -25.97
N PHE A 26 -29.81 -21.90 -27.06
CA PHE A 26 -28.58 -21.09 -27.03
C PHE A 26 -28.81 -19.59 -26.74
N SER A 27 -30.04 -19.19 -26.37
CA SER A 27 -30.37 -17.84 -25.91
C SER A 27 -29.90 -17.60 -24.46
N GLY A 28 -28.62 -17.86 -24.18
CA GLY A 28 -28.01 -17.78 -22.87
C GLY A 28 -27.02 -16.64 -22.76
N CYS A 29 -27.49 -15.39 -22.86
CA CYS A 29 -26.84 -14.24 -22.25
C CYS A 29 -27.86 -13.10 -22.15
N SER A 30 -28.77 -13.19 -21.18
CA SER A 30 -29.41 -11.97 -20.73
C SER A 30 -28.30 -11.14 -20.08
N THR A 31 -27.93 -10.02 -20.68
CA THR A 31 -27.42 -8.90 -19.92
C THR A 31 -28.57 -8.44 -19.03
N GLN A 32 -28.87 -9.20 -17.98
CA GLN A 32 -29.36 -8.59 -16.77
C GLN A 32 -28.35 -7.50 -16.52
N LEU A 33 -28.78 -6.25 -16.71
CA LEU A 33 -28.10 -5.11 -16.14
C LEU A 33 -27.93 -5.51 -14.68
N MET A 34 -26.73 -6.03 -14.35
CA MET A 34 -26.41 -6.36 -12.97
C MET A 34 -26.67 -5.06 -12.26
N ASP A 35 -27.69 -5.06 -11.42
CA ASP A 35 -28.08 -3.92 -10.66
C ASP A 35 -26.87 -3.61 -9.77
N THR A 36 -26.03 -2.69 -10.21
CA THR A 36 -24.85 -2.21 -9.47
C THR A 36 -25.26 -1.47 -8.19
N SER A 37 -26.52 -1.62 -7.75
CA SER A 37 -26.96 -1.37 -6.39
C SER A 37 -26.11 -2.15 -5.37
N SER A 38 -25.53 -3.30 -5.73
CA SER A 38 -24.51 -3.98 -4.92
C SER A 38 -23.07 -3.59 -5.30
N LYS A 39 -22.84 -2.34 -5.74
CA LYS A 39 -21.48 -1.80 -5.86
C LYS A 39 -20.88 -1.89 -4.46
N ILE A 40 -19.77 -2.63 -4.34
CA ILE A 40 -18.94 -2.64 -3.14
C ILE A 40 -18.40 -1.21 -3.01
N THR A 41 -19.17 -0.34 -2.37
CA THR A 41 -18.74 1.00 -2.01
C THR A 41 -17.76 0.84 -0.86
N ALA A 42 -16.65 1.58 -0.92
CA ALA A 42 -15.73 1.64 0.21
C ALA A 42 -16.54 2.00 1.46
N PRO A 43 -16.29 1.32 2.60
CA PRO A 43 -16.99 1.62 3.83
C PRO A 43 -16.79 3.09 4.20
N GLU A 44 -17.87 3.79 4.50
CA GLU A 44 -17.78 5.16 4.99
C GLU A 44 -17.11 5.18 6.37
N ILE A 45 -16.04 5.95 6.48
CA ILE A 45 -15.35 6.19 7.75
C ILE A 45 -16.28 7.02 8.64
N LYS A 46 -16.98 6.36 9.57
CA LYS A 46 -17.91 7.00 10.52
C LYS A 46 -17.18 7.85 11.57
N SER A 47 -15.95 7.46 11.92
CA SER A 47 -15.09 8.16 12.86
C SER A 47 -13.69 8.25 12.26
N VAL A 48 -13.19 9.45 12.09
CA VAL A 48 -11.86 9.69 11.53
C VAL A 48 -10.82 9.23 12.55
N PRO A 49 -9.95 8.26 12.20
CA PRO A 49 -8.86 7.85 13.08
C PRO A 49 -7.99 9.06 13.40
N PHE A 50 -7.68 9.26 14.69
CA PHE A 50 -6.88 10.39 15.18
C PHE A 50 -7.46 11.78 14.93
N GLN A 51 -8.78 11.92 14.75
CA GLN A 51 -9.36 13.25 14.65
C GLN A 51 -8.99 14.11 15.86
N GLY A 52 -8.61 15.35 15.58
CA GLY A 52 -8.34 16.35 16.60
C GLY A 52 -7.02 17.08 16.38
N ARG A 53 -6.64 17.82 17.40
CA ARG A 53 -5.42 18.60 17.47
C ARG A 53 -4.45 17.93 18.44
N TRP A 54 -3.21 17.82 18.01
CA TRP A 54 -2.15 17.11 18.68
C TRP A 54 -0.89 17.97 18.74
N GLU A 55 -0.02 17.68 19.69
CA GLU A 55 1.30 18.29 19.83
C GLU A 55 2.38 17.22 19.88
N ILE A 56 3.47 17.45 19.16
CA ILE A 56 4.65 16.58 19.21
C ILE A 56 5.44 16.94 20.47
N GLU A 57 5.47 16.06 21.47
CA GLU A 57 6.14 16.36 22.74
C GLU A 57 7.62 15.96 22.74
N LYS A 58 7.98 14.85 22.08
CA LYS A 58 9.36 14.34 22.11
C LYS A 58 9.71 13.43 20.93
N SER A 59 10.98 13.44 20.56
CA SER A 59 11.57 12.46 19.64
C SER A 59 11.82 11.13 20.35
N LEU A 60 11.58 10.03 19.64
CA LEU A 60 11.84 8.67 20.09
C LEU A 60 13.11 8.14 19.40
N PHE A 61 14.06 7.65 20.19
CA PHE A 61 15.34 7.13 19.70
C PHE A 61 15.41 5.61 19.89
N PHE A 62 15.86 4.90 18.85
CA PHE A 62 15.92 3.44 18.83
C PHE A 62 17.29 2.87 19.19
N ASP A 63 18.33 3.68 19.03
CA ASP A 63 19.71 3.29 19.26
C ASP A 63 20.36 4.36 20.13
N ASP A 64 20.87 3.96 21.30
CA ASP A 64 21.52 4.86 22.25
C ASP A 64 22.88 5.36 21.72
N THR A 65 23.36 4.79 20.59
CA THR A 65 24.63 5.16 19.94
C THR A 65 24.50 6.26 18.89
N LEU A 66 23.29 6.58 18.44
CA LEU A 66 23.04 7.65 17.47
C LEU A 66 22.70 8.96 18.20
N GLN A 67 23.72 9.55 18.83
CA GLN A 67 23.74 10.99 19.09
C GLN A 67 23.89 11.71 17.74
N ILE A 68 22.79 11.76 16.97
CA ILE A 68 22.71 12.67 15.83
C ILE A 68 22.43 14.04 16.42
N GLU A 69 23.48 14.86 16.48
CA GLU A 69 23.37 16.29 16.76
C GLU A 69 22.35 16.91 15.78
N GLU A 70 21.32 17.56 16.35
CA GLU A 70 20.69 18.77 15.80
C GLU A 70 19.75 18.69 14.56
N PRO A 71 18.83 17.69 14.41
CA PRO A 71 17.49 18.11 13.97
C PRO A 71 16.32 17.49 14.76
N ALA A 72 16.58 16.63 15.75
CA ALA A 72 15.52 15.94 16.50
C ALA A 72 14.55 16.90 17.25
N ASN A 73 14.98 18.14 17.51
CA ASN A 73 14.17 19.16 18.18
C ASN A 73 13.29 19.99 17.25
N GLN A 74 13.46 19.95 15.92
CA GLN A 74 12.73 20.87 15.04
C GLN A 74 11.21 20.65 15.08
N TRP A 75 10.78 19.40 15.27
CA TRP A 75 9.36 19.04 15.28
C TRP A 75 8.74 19.09 16.67
N VAL A 76 9.55 19.17 17.74
CA VAL A 76 9.03 19.24 19.12
C VAL A 76 8.29 20.57 19.33
N GLY A 77 7.09 20.51 19.90
CA GLY A 77 6.15 21.64 20.03
C GLY A 77 5.33 21.92 18.77
N THR A 78 5.52 21.15 17.69
CA THR A 78 4.74 21.32 16.47
C THR A 78 3.31 20.82 16.65
N ILE A 79 2.35 21.62 16.20
CA ILE A 79 0.94 21.26 16.17
C ILE A 79 0.62 20.43 14.93
N VAL A 80 -0.11 19.34 15.16
CA VAL A 80 -0.68 18.47 14.14
C VAL A 80 -2.20 18.52 14.25
N GLU A 81 -2.91 18.96 13.22
CA GLU A 81 -4.37 18.90 13.17
C GLU A 81 -4.83 17.90 12.10
N LEU A 82 -5.60 16.91 12.54
CA LEU A 82 -6.10 15.81 11.74
C LEU A 82 -7.61 15.90 11.63
N GLY A 83 -8.10 16.25 10.44
CA GLY A 83 -9.51 16.35 10.10
C GLY A 83 -9.95 15.27 9.12
N LYS A 84 -11.25 15.19 8.84
CA LYS A 84 -11.82 14.15 7.96
C LYS A 84 -11.17 14.07 6.58
N SER A 85 -10.79 15.21 6.02
CA SER A 85 -10.21 15.32 4.68
C SER A 85 -9.12 16.40 4.64
N SER A 86 -8.53 16.73 5.78
CA SER A 86 -7.47 17.74 5.87
C SER A 86 -6.41 17.35 6.89
N LEU A 87 -5.16 17.66 6.58
CA LEU A 87 -4.02 17.49 7.48
C LEU A 87 -3.29 18.82 7.57
N PHE A 88 -2.96 19.23 8.79
CA PHE A 88 -2.08 20.35 9.08
C PHE A 88 -0.94 19.86 9.96
N ILE A 89 0.31 20.14 9.60
CA ILE A 89 1.50 19.81 10.41
C ILE A 89 2.46 20.99 10.32
N GLY A 90 2.68 21.69 11.43
CA GLY A 90 3.59 22.84 11.48
C GLY A 90 3.11 24.00 10.60
N GLU A 91 3.67 24.12 9.40
CA GLU A 91 3.27 25.13 8.41
C GLU A 91 2.65 24.51 7.15
N ASP A 92 2.70 23.18 7.02
CA ASP A 92 2.20 22.48 5.85
C ASP A 92 0.72 22.13 6.02
N TYR A 93 -0.06 22.32 4.95
CA TYR A 93 -1.48 21.98 4.89
C TYR A 93 -1.80 21.16 3.65
N TRP A 94 -2.56 20.08 3.84
CA TRP A 94 -3.09 19.24 2.77
C TRP A 94 -4.61 19.14 2.88
N ASN A 95 -5.28 19.26 1.75
CA ASN A 95 -6.68 18.90 1.58
C ASN A 95 -6.80 17.57 0.82
N ASP A 96 -8.02 17.02 0.79
CA ASP A 96 -8.37 15.79 0.09
C ASP A 96 -7.48 14.59 0.49
N ILE A 97 -7.21 14.48 1.79
CA ILE A 97 -6.44 13.35 2.33
C ILE A 97 -7.30 12.10 2.40
N ASN A 98 -6.65 10.95 2.30
CA ASN A 98 -7.22 9.62 2.39
C ASN A 98 -6.48 8.81 3.47
N TYR A 99 -7.26 8.13 4.30
CA TYR A 99 -6.78 7.30 5.39
C TYR A 99 -6.74 5.83 5.00
N ARG A 100 -5.65 5.13 5.34
CA ARG A 100 -5.54 3.68 5.26
C ARG A 100 -5.10 3.12 6.61
N ILE A 101 -5.97 2.33 7.22
CA ILE A 101 -5.73 1.71 8.52
C ILE A 101 -5.32 0.25 8.30
N ARG A 102 -4.26 -0.19 8.99
CA ARG A 102 -3.82 -1.59 9.04
C ARG A 102 -3.66 -2.02 10.49
N ARG A 103 -4.16 -3.20 10.83
CA ARG A 103 -3.86 -3.88 12.10
C ARG A 103 -2.72 -4.85 11.84
N VAL A 104 -1.64 -4.73 12.61
CA VAL A 104 -0.41 -5.49 12.42
C VAL A 104 0.17 -5.91 13.78
N SER A 105 0.93 -7.01 13.83
CA SER A 105 1.76 -7.30 15.00
C SER A 105 2.83 -6.22 15.12
N ALA A 106 2.98 -5.67 16.33
CA ALA A 106 3.96 -4.66 16.63
C ALA A 106 5.39 -5.19 16.43
N GLU A 107 5.63 -6.44 16.83
CA GLU A 107 6.90 -7.15 16.64
C GLU A 107 7.26 -7.28 15.17
N GLU A 108 6.34 -7.77 14.34
CA GLU A 108 6.57 -7.95 12.91
C GLU A 108 6.79 -6.61 12.20
N TYR A 109 6.01 -5.60 12.57
CA TYR A 109 6.09 -4.28 11.98
C TYR A 109 7.44 -3.59 12.25
N PHE A 110 7.93 -3.70 13.48
CA PHE A 110 9.17 -3.07 13.91
C PHE A 110 10.42 -3.92 13.67
N LEU A 111 10.29 -5.22 13.37
CA LEU A 111 11.41 -6.16 13.16
C LEU A 111 12.51 -5.63 12.23
N HIS A 112 12.13 -4.94 11.16
CA HIS A 112 13.06 -4.38 10.17
C HIS A 112 13.26 -2.86 10.28
N ARG A 113 12.42 -2.17 11.05
CA ARG A 113 12.37 -0.69 11.13
C ARG A 113 13.02 -0.14 12.39
N ALA A 114 13.07 -0.94 13.44
CA ALA A 114 13.58 -0.54 14.74
C ALA A 114 14.44 -1.68 15.31
N LYS A 115 15.74 -1.43 15.45
CA LYS A 115 16.63 -2.34 16.20
C LYS A 115 16.45 -2.22 17.73
N GLY A 116 15.51 -1.37 18.18
CA GLY A 116 15.22 -1.10 19.59
C GLY A 116 14.02 -1.88 20.13
N SER A 117 13.91 -1.97 21.45
CA SER A 117 12.77 -2.58 22.14
C SER A 117 11.48 -1.78 21.90
N LEU A 118 10.37 -2.46 21.60
CA LEU A 118 9.01 -1.90 21.54
C LEU A 118 8.65 -1.07 22.79
N GLU A 119 9.17 -1.48 23.94
CA GLU A 119 8.99 -0.76 25.21
C GLU A 119 9.52 0.68 25.16
N LYS A 120 10.60 0.94 24.40
CA LYS A 120 11.13 2.30 24.23
C LYS A 120 10.15 3.22 23.49
N LEU A 121 9.20 2.65 22.75
CA LEU A 121 8.11 3.38 22.09
C LEU A 121 6.86 3.54 22.96
N GLY A 122 6.85 2.96 24.16
CA GLY A 122 5.63 2.87 24.96
C GLY A 122 4.57 1.97 24.31
N LEU A 123 4.98 1.08 23.41
CA LEU A 123 4.10 0.11 22.78
C LEU A 123 4.21 -1.24 23.50
N GLU A 124 3.05 -1.83 23.78
CA GLU A 124 2.97 -3.19 24.28
C GLU A 124 3.16 -4.20 23.16
N SER A 125 3.64 -5.40 23.53
CA SER A 125 3.66 -6.55 22.64
C SER A 125 2.22 -6.93 22.24
N GLY A 126 1.97 -7.16 20.95
CA GLY A 126 0.62 -7.42 20.44
C GLY A 126 0.31 -6.72 19.13
N GLU A 127 -0.97 -6.38 18.92
CA GLU A 127 -1.42 -5.75 17.67
C GLU A 127 -1.58 -4.24 17.81
N ILE A 128 -1.05 -3.51 16.84
CA ILE A 128 -1.14 -2.05 16.75
C ILE A 128 -1.89 -1.64 15.48
N PHE A 129 -2.48 -0.45 15.53
CA PHE A 129 -3.06 0.19 14.35
C PHE A 129 -2.05 1.15 13.73
N VAL A 130 -1.75 0.90 12.45
CA VAL A 130 -0.93 1.78 11.61
C VAL A 130 -1.85 2.51 10.65
N VAL A 131 -1.84 3.83 10.72
CA VAL A 131 -2.66 4.71 9.89
C VAL A 131 -1.77 5.50 8.95
N SER A 132 -1.82 5.14 7.67
CA SER A 132 -1.14 5.87 6.61
C SER A 132 -2.08 6.94 6.04
N ILE A 133 -1.57 8.16 5.90
CA ILE A 133 -2.28 9.29 5.27
C ILE A 133 -1.65 9.57 3.91
N SER A 134 -2.50 9.80 2.91
CA SER A 134 -2.08 10.15 1.55
C SER A 134 -2.95 11.27 0.99
N SER A 135 -2.43 12.09 0.08
CA SER A 135 -3.22 13.05 -0.70
C SER A 135 -2.90 12.86 -2.17
N GLN A 136 -3.92 12.84 -3.03
CA GLN A 136 -3.77 12.64 -4.49
C GLN A 136 -2.92 11.41 -4.86
N GLY A 137 -3.01 10.33 -4.07
CA GLY A 137 -2.25 9.09 -4.25
C GLY A 137 -0.79 9.14 -3.78
N LYS A 138 -0.28 10.29 -3.33
CA LYS A 138 1.04 10.43 -2.72
C LYS A 138 0.97 10.15 -1.22
N PHE A 139 1.87 9.32 -0.70
CA PHE A 139 2.03 9.12 0.73
C PHE A 139 2.51 10.41 1.41
N LEU A 140 1.94 10.74 2.56
CA LEU A 140 2.32 11.90 3.37
C LEU A 140 3.02 11.45 4.65
N TYR A 141 2.27 10.81 5.56
CA TYR A 141 2.75 10.44 6.89
C TYR A 141 2.11 9.13 7.35
N GLU A 142 2.73 8.51 8.35
CA GLU A 142 2.27 7.31 9.00
C GLU A 142 2.18 7.54 10.51
N PHE A 143 1.07 7.11 11.10
CA PHE A 143 0.75 7.25 12.51
C PHE A 143 0.57 5.87 13.12
N LEU A 144 0.98 5.70 14.37
CA LEU A 144 0.72 4.51 15.17
C LEU A 144 -0.15 4.88 16.36
N ASP A 145 -1.19 4.08 16.58
CA ASP A 145 -2.07 4.23 17.72
C ASP A 145 -1.42 3.65 18.97
N ILE A 146 -1.31 4.44 20.03
CA ILE A 146 -1.01 3.93 21.38
C ILE A 146 -2.33 3.82 22.14
N ASN A 147 -3.04 4.95 22.25
CA ASN A 147 -4.36 5.04 22.85
C ASN A 147 -5.10 6.29 22.35
N LYS A 148 -6.26 6.59 22.92
CA LYS A 148 -7.12 7.70 22.48
C LYS A 148 -6.42 9.08 22.47
N ASP A 149 -5.49 9.29 23.41
CA ASP A 149 -4.88 10.60 23.66
C ASP A 149 -3.37 10.61 23.34
N GLU A 150 -2.81 9.49 22.91
CA GLU A 150 -1.39 9.31 22.65
C GLU A 150 -1.17 8.56 21.34
N ALA A 151 -0.27 9.07 20.51
CA ALA A 151 0.07 8.44 19.24
C ALA A 151 1.56 8.63 18.93
N ILE A 152 2.02 7.94 17.89
CA ILE A 152 3.36 8.13 17.34
C ILE A 152 3.23 8.54 15.89
N ILE A 153 3.95 9.56 15.46
CA ILE A 153 4.08 9.93 14.04
C ILE A 153 5.48 9.58 13.53
N ASN A 154 5.56 9.03 12.32
CA ASN A 154 6.81 8.89 11.59
C ASN A 154 6.99 10.07 10.62
N ILE A 155 8.08 10.83 10.81
CA ILE A 155 8.49 11.95 9.95
C ILE A 155 9.95 11.72 9.56
N GLU A 156 10.22 11.60 8.25
CA GLU A 156 11.59 11.43 7.71
C GLU A 156 12.36 10.29 8.42
N ASP A 157 11.74 9.10 8.52
CA ASP A 157 12.28 7.90 9.19
C ASP A 157 12.56 8.04 10.70
N ARG A 158 12.10 9.13 11.32
CA ARG A 158 12.15 9.35 12.77
C ARG A 158 10.76 9.27 13.38
N TYR A 159 10.70 8.72 14.59
CA TYR A 159 9.44 8.55 15.30
C TYR A 159 9.33 9.59 16.40
N PHE A 160 8.16 10.20 16.52
CA PHE A 160 7.87 11.22 17.51
C PHE A 160 6.63 10.85 18.27
N TYR A 161 6.67 11.00 19.59
CA TYR A 161 5.51 10.83 20.45
C TYR A 161 4.69 12.12 20.43
N MET A 162 3.38 11.97 20.28
CA MET A 162 2.43 13.07 20.21
C MET A 162 1.26 12.85 21.15
N LYS A 163 0.77 13.95 21.73
CA LYS A 163 -0.33 13.94 22.69
C LYS A 163 -1.50 14.76 22.15
N LYS A 164 -2.72 14.28 22.38
CA LYS A 164 -3.94 14.98 21.99
C LYS A 164 -4.15 16.19 22.89
N LEU A 165 -4.33 17.35 22.26
CA LEU A 165 -4.72 18.59 22.92
C LEU A 165 -6.22 18.77 22.93
N SER A 166 -6.91 18.40 21.84
CA SER A 166 -8.37 18.50 21.73
C SER A 166 -8.94 17.62 20.62
N GLU A 167 -10.24 17.32 20.70
CA GLU A 167 -11.00 16.62 19.65
C GLU A 167 -11.41 17.55 18.49
N GLN A 168 -11.33 18.87 18.70
CA GLN A 168 -11.78 19.88 17.74
C GLN A 168 -10.64 20.25 16.80
N VAL A 169 -10.92 20.20 15.49
CA VAL A 169 -10.01 20.68 14.43
C VAL A 169 -10.38 22.13 14.13
N SER A 170 -9.40 23.01 13.96
CA SER A 170 -9.72 24.40 13.66
C SER A 170 -10.07 24.57 12.17
N ASP A 171 -11.16 25.28 11.89
CA ASP A 171 -11.62 25.53 10.50
C ASP A 171 -10.81 26.62 9.77
N ASN A 172 -9.87 27.29 10.47
CA ASN A 172 -9.24 28.52 10.01
C ASN A 172 -8.10 28.34 8.99
N HIS A 173 -7.61 27.11 8.78
CA HIS A 173 -6.44 26.87 7.92
C HIS A 173 -6.72 27.03 6.42
N LYS A 174 -8.00 27.08 6.01
CA LYS A 174 -8.40 27.27 4.60
C LYS A 174 -8.13 28.69 4.08
N GLU A 175 -8.14 29.70 4.95
CA GLU A 175 -8.07 31.10 4.54
C GLU A 175 -6.63 31.65 4.52
N GLN A 176 -5.69 31.03 5.24
CA GLN A 176 -4.36 31.59 5.42
C GLN A 176 -3.34 31.21 4.33
N ASN A 177 -3.65 30.21 3.49
CA ASN A 177 -2.68 29.61 2.55
C ASN A 177 -3.13 29.60 1.07
N GLY A 178 -3.97 30.56 0.67
CA GLY A 178 -4.47 30.70 -0.71
C GLY A 178 -3.39 30.76 -1.82
N GLU A 179 -2.10 30.89 -1.50
CA GLU A 179 -1.02 30.98 -2.49
C GLU A 179 0.27 30.22 -2.13
N LYS A 180 0.29 29.37 -1.08
CA LYS A 180 1.45 28.51 -0.77
C LYS A 180 1.07 27.03 -0.68
N LEU A 181 0.61 26.48 -1.81
CA LEU A 181 0.81 25.05 -2.09
C LEU A 181 2.30 24.82 -2.40
N SER A 182 3.16 24.92 -1.39
CA SER A 182 4.50 24.34 -1.49
C SER A 182 4.68 23.45 -0.28
N SER A 183 4.02 22.30 -0.33
CA SER A 183 4.20 21.28 0.70
C SER A 183 5.67 20.86 0.73
N ARG A 184 6.25 20.63 1.90
CA ARG A 184 7.57 20.00 2.02
C ARG A 184 7.61 18.64 1.29
N ALA A 185 6.46 17.95 1.19
CA ALA A 185 6.28 16.74 0.38
C ALA A 185 6.46 16.98 -1.13
N ASP A 186 6.02 18.13 -1.66
CA ASP A 186 6.31 18.53 -3.04
C ASP A 186 7.77 18.91 -3.23
N ARG A 187 8.48 19.40 -2.19
CA ARG A 187 9.94 19.65 -2.26
C ARG A 187 10.79 18.38 -2.20
N THR A 188 10.32 17.32 -1.53
CA THR A 188 11.01 16.00 -1.57
C THR A 188 10.85 15.32 -2.94
N TYR A 189 9.76 15.64 -3.65
CA TYR A 189 9.49 15.21 -5.02
C TYR A 189 9.71 16.31 -6.06
N GLU A 190 10.28 17.46 -5.68
CA GLU A 190 10.82 18.41 -6.64
C GLU A 190 11.93 17.63 -7.31
N GLN A 191 11.60 17.26 -8.55
CA GLN A 191 12.42 16.60 -9.54
C GLN A 191 13.87 16.96 -9.26
N ARG A 192 14.63 16.06 -8.61
CA ARG A 192 16.09 16.14 -8.68
C ARG A 192 16.37 16.12 -10.16
N GLU A 193 16.60 17.29 -10.74
CA GLU A 193 16.78 17.44 -12.19
C GLU A 193 17.92 16.54 -12.67
N ASN A 194 18.80 16.12 -11.76
CA ASN A 194 19.74 15.03 -11.94
C ASN A 194 19.68 14.01 -10.79
N GLY A 195 18.84 12.99 -10.93
CA GLY A 195 18.76 11.85 -10.00
C GLY A 195 19.42 10.60 -10.59
N THR A 196 20.56 10.19 -10.04
CA THR A 196 21.09 8.84 -10.28
C THR A 196 20.38 7.86 -9.35
N SER A 197 19.75 6.84 -9.91
CA SER A 197 19.06 5.77 -9.20
C SER A 197 19.40 4.42 -9.84
N GLY A 198 19.05 3.31 -9.20
CA GLY A 198 19.21 2.01 -9.81
C GLY A 198 18.64 0.88 -8.96
N ILE A 199 18.45 -0.28 -9.58
CA ILE A 199 17.95 -1.50 -8.96
C ILE A 199 19.00 -2.61 -9.09
N LEU A 200 19.23 -3.32 -7.98
CA LEU A 200 20.09 -4.50 -7.94
C LEU A 200 19.20 -5.75 -7.94
N LEU A 201 19.13 -6.44 -9.07
CA LEU A 201 18.26 -7.60 -9.27
C LEU A 201 19.03 -8.91 -9.16
N GLY A 202 18.67 -9.75 -8.19
CA GLY A 202 19.15 -11.13 -8.09
C GLY A 202 18.33 -12.07 -8.97
N LEU A 203 18.97 -12.74 -9.92
CA LEU A 203 18.39 -13.76 -10.79
C LEU A 203 18.83 -15.15 -10.34
N ARG A 204 17.86 -16.03 -10.08
CA ARG A 204 18.10 -17.45 -9.73
C ARG A 204 17.59 -18.34 -10.86
N LYS A 205 18.47 -19.16 -11.41
CA LYS A 205 18.17 -20.16 -12.45
C LYS A 205 18.43 -21.58 -11.93
N PRO A 206 17.46 -22.50 -12.00
CA PRO A 206 17.74 -23.91 -11.79
C PRO A 206 18.55 -24.47 -12.96
N VAL A 207 19.56 -25.30 -12.66
CA VAL A 207 20.33 -26.07 -13.64
C VAL A 207 19.90 -27.52 -13.55
N LYS A 208 19.45 -28.08 -14.67
CA LYS A 208 19.17 -29.52 -14.77
C LYS A 208 20.50 -30.26 -14.79
N LEU A 209 20.67 -31.21 -13.89
CA LEU A 209 21.80 -32.12 -13.91
C LEU A 209 21.53 -33.16 -15.01
N ASN A 210 22.32 -33.16 -16.09
CA ASN A 210 22.31 -34.26 -17.04
C ASN A 210 23.11 -35.42 -16.44
N ASN A 211 22.50 -36.20 -15.54
CA ASN A 211 23.09 -37.47 -15.13
C ASN A 211 22.74 -38.54 -16.17
N THR A 212 23.58 -38.68 -17.19
CA THR A 212 23.83 -40.01 -17.79
C THR A 212 24.60 -40.81 -16.75
N ASN A 213 23.86 -41.49 -15.87
CA ASN A 213 24.13 -42.81 -15.30
C ASN A 213 23.25 -42.96 -14.07
N MET A 214 22.28 -43.86 -14.22
CA MET A 214 21.38 -44.33 -13.19
C MET A 214 22.18 -45.22 -12.25
N ASP A 215 22.44 -44.74 -11.04
CA ASP A 215 22.10 -45.45 -9.81
C ASP A 215 22.60 -44.65 -8.61
N THR A 216 21.80 -44.70 -7.55
CA THR A 216 22.04 -44.25 -6.17
C THR A 216 21.71 -42.79 -5.78
N ILE A 217 20.76 -42.74 -4.84
CA ILE A 217 20.53 -41.82 -3.72
C ILE A 217 19.57 -40.62 -3.94
N GLU A 218 18.46 -40.74 -3.22
CA GLU A 218 17.51 -39.71 -2.79
C GLU A 218 18.22 -38.40 -2.40
N ASN A 219 17.63 -37.26 -2.76
CA ASN A 219 18.17 -35.89 -2.66
C ASN A 219 19.10 -35.46 -3.79
N SER A 220 18.58 -35.44 -5.03
CA SER A 220 19.15 -34.57 -6.07
C SER A 220 18.88 -33.11 -5.72
N PHE A 221 19.79 -32.47 -4.98
CA PHE A 221 19.76 -31.03 -4.78
C PHE A 221 19.75 -30.35 -6.16
N GLN A 222 18.65 -29.66 -6.48
CA GLN A 222 18.56 -28.86 -7.69
C GLN A 222 19.65 -27.79 -7.61
N LYS A 223 20.69 -27.91 -8.45
CA LYS A 223 21.78 -26.93 -8.48
C LYS A 223 21.24 -25.61 -9.04
N PHE A 224 21.44 -24.51 -8.33
CA PHE A 224 21.02 -23.18 -8.78
C PHE A 224 22.24 -22.35 -9.20
N VAL A 225 22.08 -21.58 -10.27
CA VAL A 225 23.01 -20.53 -10.69
C VAL A 225 22.38 -19.19 -10.36
N TYR A 226 23.15 -18.36 -9.67
CA TYR A 226 22.75 -17.00 -9.29
C TYR A 226 23.52 -16.00 -10.14
N ARG A 227 22.85 -14.91 -10.52
CA ARG A 227 23.46 -13.75 -11.16
C ARG A 227 22.85 -12.50 -10.56
N THR A 228 23.61 -11.42 -10.56
CA THR A 228 23.11 -10.12 -10.13
C THR A 228 23.19 -9.16 -11.31
N LEU A 229 22.12 -8.43 -11.55
CA LEU A 229 22.04 -7.39 -12.58
C LEU A 229 21.88 -6.04 -11.88
N TRP A 230 22.78 -5.11 -12.16
CA TRP A 230 22.61 -3.71 -11.77
C TRP A 230 21.99 -2.96 -12.95
N ILE A 231 20.80 -2.40 -12.75
CA ILE A 231 20.15 -1.55 -13.74
C ILE A 231 20.15 -0.15 -13.17
N SER A 232 20.94 0.75 -13.75
CA SER A 232 20.96 2.14 -13.32
C SER A 232 20.16 3.04 -14.24
N SER A 233 19.59 4.08 -13.64
CA SER A 233 19.01 5.20 -14.34
C SER A 233 19.70 6.47 -13.90
N LYS A 234 20.03 7.32 -14.86
CA LYS A 234 20.49 8.67 -14.60
C LYS A 234 19.61 9.61 -15.40
N ASP A 235 19.11 10.66 -14.74
CA ASP A 235 18.26 11.68 -15.34
C ASP A 235 17.04 11.04 -16.05
N PHE A 236 16.45 10.04 -15.37
CA PHE A 236 15.32 9.23 -15.84
C PHE A 236 15.56 8.44 -17.13
N LYS A 237 16.82 8.30 -17.57
CA LYS A 237 17.23 7.44 -18.69
C LYS A 237 17.99 6.23 -18.19
N LEU A 238 17.64 5.05 -18.71
CA LEU A 238 18.39 3.83 -18.42
C LEU A 238 19.80 3.97 -18.97
N GLN A 239 20.78 3.63 -18.14
CA GLN A 239 22.16 3.52 -18.56
C GLN A 239 22.38 2.11 -19.12
N PRO A 240 23.13 1.98 -20.24
CA PRO A 240 23.46 0.69 -20.83
C PRO A 240 24.35 -0.17 -19.94
#